data_AF-A0A0F9BV62-F1
#
_entry.id   AF-A0A0F9BV62-F1
#
_cell.length_a   1.000
_cell.length_b   1.000
_cell.length_c   1.000
_cell.angle_alpha   90.00
_cell.angle_beta   90.00
_cell.angle_gamma   90.00
#
_symmetry.space_group_name_H-M   'P 1'
#
loop_
_entity.id
_entity.type
_entity.pdbx_description
1 polymer ?
#
loop_
_entity_poly.entity_id
_entity_poly.type
_entity_poly.pdbx_seq_one_letter_code
_entity_poly.pdbx_strand_id
1 'polypeptide(L)' 'MGNYRTVRVPEELVETVLNLIKEQKELGYRSHSEFIIDAIRRRVEELLKNKESRKINFNYNK' A
#
# COMPACT_ATOMS: atom_id res chain seq x y z
N MET A 1 -1.80 21.67 4.04
CA MET A 1 -1.80 20.26 4.50
C MET A 1 -2.90 19.50 3.76
N GLY A 2 -2.63 18.28 3.27
CA GLY A 2 -3.68 17.43 2.68
C GLY A 2 -4.68 16.94 3.74
N ASN A 3 -5.90 16.63 3.34
CA ASN A 3 -6.90 16.06 4.24
C ASN A 3 -6.56 14.59 4.53
N TYR A 4 -6.24 14.28 5.78
CA TYR A 4 -5.98 12.91 6.24
C TYR A 4 -7.24 12.29 6.84
N ARG A 5 -7.38 10.96 6.72
CA ARG A 5 -8.44 10.18 7.36
C ARG A 5 -7.81 9.10 8.24
N THR A 6 -8.45 8.82 9.37
CA THR A 6 -8.03 7.75 10.28
C THR A 6 -8.65 6.43 9.87
N VAL A 7 -7.86 5.36 9.90
CA VAL A 7 -8.32 3.98 9.70
C VAL A 7 -7.97 3.16 10.94
N ARG A 8 -8.83 2.21 11.30
CA ARG A 8 -8.55 1.26 12.38
C ARG A 8 -7.80 0.07 11.80
N VAL A 9 -6.67 -0.26 12.40
CA VAL A 9 -5.82 -1.40 12.04
C VAL A 9 -5.68 -2.28 13.29
N PRO A 10 -5.73 -3.61 13.17
CA PRO A 10 -5.47 -4.50 14.30
C PRO A 10 -4.11 -4.21 14.94
N GLU A 11 -4.06 -4.20 16.27
CA GLU A 11 -2.85 -3.88 17.03
C GLU A 11 -1.68 -4.81 16.70
N GLU A 12 -1.93 -6.13 16.68
CA GLU A 12 -0.96 -7.17 16.29
C GLU A 12 -0.30 -6.88 14.92
N LEU A 13 -1.08 -6.37 13.96
CA LEU A 13 -0.55 -6.06 12.63
C LEU A 13 0.38 -4.84 12.68
N VAL A 14 0.04 -3.83 13.49
CA VAL A 14 0.89 -2.66 13.70
C VAL A 14 2.19 -3.06 14.41
N GLU A 15 2.11 -3.94 15.42
CA GLU A 15 3.29 -4.48 16.10
C GLU A 15 4.20 -5.25 15.14
N THR A 16 3.61 -6.08 14.28
CA THR A 16 4.35 -6.81 13.24
C THR A 16 5.08 -5.84 12.30
N VAL A 17 4.42 -4.77 11.86
CA VAL A 17 5.04 -3.73 11.03
C VAL A 17 6.19 -3.04 11.77
N LEU A 18 6.01 -2.71 13.04
CA LEU A 18 7.04 -2.07 13.85
C LEU A 18 8.27 -2.98 14.03
N ASN A 19 8.06 -4.28 14.24
CA ASN A 19 9.16 -5.25 14.34
C ASN A 19 9.90 -5.39 13.01
N LEU A 20 9.18 -5.48 11.89
CA LEU A 20 9.79 -5.51 10.55
C LEU A 20 10.67 -4.28 10.29
N ILE A 21 10.19 -3.07 10.62
CA ILE A 21 10.95 -1.83 10.43
C ILE A 21 12.21 -1.81 11.30
N LYS A 22 12.15 -2.37 12.52
CA LYS A 22 13.31 -2.43 13.43
C LYS A 22 14.36 -3.43 12.95
N GLU A 23 13.92 -4.60 12.49
CA GLU A 23 14.79 -5.71 12.08
C GLU A 23 15.44 -5.45 10.71
N GLN A 24 14.71 -4.84 9.78
CA GLN A 24 15.15 -4.61 8.40
C GLN A 24 15.32 -3.11 8.13
N LYS A 25 16.41 -2.53 8.65
CA LYS A 25 16.71 -1.11 8.50
C LYS A 25 16.89 -0.68 7.05
N GLU A 26 17.27 -1.61 6.18
CA GLU A 26 17.41 -1.42 4.73
C GLU A 26 16.09 -1.05 4.04
N LEU A 27 14.94 -1.28 4.68
CA LEU A 27 13.63 -0.88 4.15
C LEU A 27 13.43 0.65 4.15
N GLY A 28 14.21 1.40 4.95
CA GLY A 28 14.23 2.86 4.93
C GLY A 28 12.99 3.56 5.50
N TYR A 29 12.05 2.84 6.10
CA TYR A 29 10.87 3.43 6.72
C TYR A 29 11.18 4.02 8.09
N ARG A 30 10.68 5.23 8.37
CA ARG A 30 10.87 5.92 9.66
C ARG A 30 9.73 5.68 10.64
N SER A 31 8.58 5.21 10.14
CA SER A 31 7.39 4.93 10.94
C SER A 31 6.49 3.88 10.30
N HIS A 32 5.65 3.24 11.11
CA HIS A 32 4.59 2.34 10.64
C HIS A 32 3.64 3.05 9.66
N SER A 33 3.34 4.34 9.87
CA SER A 33 2.51 5.13 8.97
C SER A 33 3.11 5.23 7.57
N GLU A 34 4.42 5.45 7.46
CA GLU A 34 5.12 5.53 6.17
C GLU A 34 5.05 4.20 5.41
N PHE A 35 5.28 3.10 6.13
CA PHE A 35 5.14 1.73 5.61
C PHE A 35 3.72 1.46 5.12
N ILE A 36 2.71 1.73 5.95
CA ILE A 36 1.30 1.44 5.63
C ILE A 36 0.83 2.28 4.44
N ILE A 37 1.20 3.56 4.37
CA ILE A 37 0.86 4.43 3.24
C ILE A 37 1.47 3.90 1.94
N ASP A 38 2.74 3.50 1.96
CA ASP A 38 3.42 2.96 0.78
C ASP A 38 2.81 1.62 0.33
N ALA A 39 2.55 0.72 1.28
CA ALA A 39 1.90 -0.57 1.00
C ALA A 39 0.52 -0.41 0.36
N ILE A 40 -0.31 0.50 0.90
CA ILE A 40 -1.63 0.82 0.33
C ILE A 40 -1.48 1.43 -1.06
N ARG A 41 -0.56 2.37 -1.25
CA ARG A 41 -0.32 3.01 -2.56
C ARG A 41 0.05 1.98 -3.61
N ARG A 42 1.04 1.13 -3.35
CA ARG A 42 1.49 0.07 -4.27
C ARG A 42 0.34 -0.88 -4.62
N ARG A 43 -0.47 -1.28 -3.64
CA ARG A 43 -1.61 -2.17 -3.87
C ARG A 43 -2.69 -1.52 -4.73
N VAL A 44 -3.00 -0.25 -4.47
CA VAL A 44 -3.98 0.51 -5.27
C VAL A 44 -3.47 0.68 -6.71
N GLU A 45 -2.21 1.06 -6.90
CA GLU A 45 -1.60 1.21 -8.22
C GLU A 45 -1.62 -0.09 -9.03
N GLU A 46 -1.27 -1.22 -8.42
CA GLU A 46 -1.34 -2.55 -9.04
C GLU A 46 -2.76 -2.88 -9.51
N LEU A 47 -3.75 -2.67 -8.64
CA LEU A 47 -5.15 -2.94 -8.94
C LEU A 47 -5.70 -2.03 -10.04
N LEU A 48 -5.27 -0.77 -10.08
CA LEU A 48 -5.64 0.18 -11.14
C LEU A 48 -5.01 -0.20 -12.47
N LYS A 49 -3.72 -0.55 -12.51
CA LYS A 49 -3.05 -1.06 -13.72
C LYS A 49 -3.77 -2.30 -14.25
N ASN A 50 -4.09 -3.26 -13.38
CA ASN A 50 -4.83 -4.47 -13.73
C ASN A 50 -6.26 -4.19 -14.26
N LYS A 51 -6.85 -3.05 -13.90
CA LYS A 51 -8.15 -2.61 -14.42
C LYS A 51 -8.01 -2.00 -15.82
N GLU A 52 -6.99 -1.18 -16.05
CA GLU A 52 -6.70 -0.59 -17.37
C GLU A 52 -6.28 -1.68 -18.38
N SER A 53 -5.47 -2.67 -17.98
CA SER A 53 -5.16 -3.83 -18.82
C SER A 53 -6.43 -4.62 -19.20
N ARG A 54 -7.39 -4.74 -18.29
CA ARG A 54 -8.69 -5.37 -18.59
C ARG A 54 -9.55 -4.55 -19.56
N LYS A 55 -9.49 -3.21 -19.52
CA LYS A 55 -10.19 -2.34 -20.47
C LYS A 55 -9.60 -2.40 -21.87
N ILE A 56 -8.27 -2.43 -21.99
CA ILE A 56 -7.57 -2.54 -23.28
C ILE A 56 -7.91 -3.89 -23.94
N ASN A 57 -7.86 -4.99 -23.18
CA ASN A 57 -8.17 -6.33 -23.72
C ASN A 57 -9.64 -6.50 -24.14
N PHE A 58 -10.57 -5.72 -23.60
CA PHE A 58 -11.97 -5.72 -24.01
C PHE A 58 -12.22 -4.94 -25.32
N ASN A 59 -11.39 -3.93 -25.61
CA ASN A 59 -11.56 -3.07 -26.79
C ASN A 59 -10.90 -3.61 -28.07
N TYR A 60 -10.09 -4.66 -27.98
CA TYR A 60 -9.43 -5.28 -29.15
C TYR A 60 -10.20 -6.47 -29.76
N ASN A 61 -11.39 -6.79 -29.25
CA ASN A 61 -12.28 -7.82 -29.80
C ASN A 61 -13.63 -7.23 -30.23
N LYS A 62 -13.62 -6.11 -30.96
CA LYS A 62 -14.79 -5.58 -31.64
C LYS A 62 -14.49 -5.32 -33.12
#